data_AF-A0A3D3GCC9-F1
#
_entry.id   AF-A0A3D3GCC9-F1
#
_cell.length_a   1.000
_cell.length_b   1.000
_cell.length_c   1.000
_cell.angle_alpha   90.00
_cell.angle_beta   90.00
_cell.angle_gamma   90.00
#
_symmetry.space_group_name_H-M   'P 1'
#
loop_
_entity.id
_entity.type
_entity.pdbx_description
1 polymer ?
#
loop_
_entity_poly.entity_id
_entity_poly.type
_entity_poly.pdbx_seq_one_letter_code
_entity_poly.pdbx_strand_id
1 'polypeptide(L)'
;MNSRHSNTLLAGLALLLFVFAWYSLGEREKAKSGAQTEKSEVTNDAVAEPGVIARTEAGAVATPIASPAASPALAPELASKALVLPLIENIRQEVAENPHHTPPSLIAFAQHLAARMEHAEGSSDSRAARVLFEELAQCMSTGHGAGRVPQLQVSCLTNAERLAIKYPELRDAAKKLREQAPQDVKTLMRALDQAAG
;
A
#
# COMPACT_ATOMS: atom_id res chain seq x y z
N MET A 1 -7.47 -20.35 -54.57
CA MET A 1 -7.34 -20.20 -53.10
C MET A 1 -6.07 -19.43 -52.81
N ASN A 2 -6.11 -18.09 -52.61
CA ASN A 2 -4.94 -17.33 -52.14
C ASN A 2 -5.29 -15.89 -51.67
N SER A 3 -6.34 -15.71 -50.87
CA SER A 3 -6.81 -14.36 -50.47
C SER A 3 -6.98 -14.15 -48.96
N ARG A 4 -6.37 -15.00 -48.12
CA ARG A 4 -6.52 -14.94 -46.65
C ARG A 4 -5.30 -14.42 -45.88
N HIS A 5 -4.18 -14.12 -46.54
CA HIS A 5 -2.96 -13.65 -45.85
C HIS A 5 -2.75 -12.14 -45.86
N SER A 6 -3.39 -11.40 -46.75
CA SER A 6 -3.23 -9.93 -46.80
C SER A 6 -3.97 -9.21 -45.66
N ASN A 7 -5.10 -9.75 -45.19
CA ASN A 7 -5.92 -9.08 -44.17
C ASN A 7 -5.31 -9.14 -42.76
N THR A 8 -4.51 -10.16 -42.44
CA THR A 8 -3.86 -10.30 -41.13
C THR A 8 -2.66 -9.36 -40.97
N LEU A 9 -1.92 -9.10 -42.05
CA LEU A 9 -0.80 -8.15 -42.04
C LEU A 9 -1.25 -6.70 -41.84
N LEU A 10 -2.34 -6.30 -42.50
CA LEU A 10 -2.94 -4.97 -42.34
C LEU A 10 -3.47 -4.74 -40.92
N ALA A 11 -4.11 -5.75 -40.32
CA ALA A 11 -4.60 -5.66 -38.94
C ALA A 11 -3.44 -5.53 -37.92
N GLY A 12 -2.34 -6.25 -38.13
CA GLY A 12 -1.16 -6.16 -37.26
C GLY A 12 -0.46 -4.79 -37.32
N LEU A 13 -0.34 -4.21 -38.52
CA LEU A 13 0.27 -2.89 -38.70
C LEU A 13 -0.58 -1.78 -38.05
N ALA A 14 -1.91 -1.86 -38.17
CA ALA A 14 -2.82 -0.89 -37.54
C ALA A 14 -2.71 -0.90 -36.01
N LEU A 15 -2.57 -2.08 -35.41
CA LEU A 15 -2.42 -2.24 -33.96
C LEU A 15 -1.09 -1.67 -33.46
N LEU A 16 0.00 -1.87 -34.21
CA LEU A 16 1.31 -1.29 -33.89
C LEU A 16 1.31 0.23 -33.98
N LEU A 17 0.68 0.81 -35.02
CA LEU A 17 0.56 2.27 -35.14
C LEU A 17 -0.29 2.87 -34.02
N PHE A 18 -1.35 2.18 -33.59
CA PHE A 18 -2.18 2.64 -32.48
C PHE A 18 -1.43 2.64 -31.14
N VAL A 19 -0.65 1.59 -30.86
CA VAL A 19 0.22 1.52 -29.67
C VAL A 19 1.28 2.61 -29.70
N PHE A 20 1.90 2.86 -30.87
CA PHE A 20 2.91 3.92 -31.00
C PHE A 20 2.31 5.32 -30.81
N ALA A 21 1.14 5.59 -31.39
CA ALA A 21 0.43 6.85 -31.21
C ALA A 21 0.00 7.08 -29.75
N TRP A 22 -0.44 6.04 -29.05
CA TRP A 22 -0.77 6.10 -27.63
C TRP A 22 0.46 6.41 -26.78
N TYR A 23 1.60 5.76 -27.08
CA TYR A 23 2.85 5.99 -26.37
C TYR A 23 3.38 7.41 -26.57
N SER A 24 3.35 7.95 -27.80
CA SER A 24 3.79 9.32 -28.08
C SER A 24 2.90 10.40 -27.47
N LEU A 25 1.63 10.11 -27.16
CA LEU A 25 0.73 11.08 -26.52
C LEU A 25 0.99 11.20 -25.00
N GLY A 26 1.52 10.14 -24.37
CA GLY A 26 1.83 10.12 -22.93
C GLY A 26 3.07 10.93 -22.50
N GLU A 27 3.97 11.27 -23.43
CA GLU A 27 5.18 12.03 -23.08
C GLU A 27 4.98 13.56 -23.03
N ARG A 28 3.84 14.09 -23.53
CA ARG A 28 3.59 15.54 -23.53
C ARG A 28 3.11 16.12 -22.20
N GLU A 29 2.68 15.31 -21.24
CA GLU A 29 2.12 15.81 -19.97
C GLU A 29 3.15 16.01 -18.85
N LYS A 30 4.38 15.49 -19.00
CA LYS A 30 5.42 15.60 -17.95
C LYS A 30 6.25 16.89 -17.98
N ALA A 31 6.01 17.80 -18.91
CA ALA A 31 6.83 19.00 -19.09
C ALA A 31 6.34 20.28 -18.39
N LYS A 32 5.30 20.23 -17.52
CA LYS A 32 4.65 21.47 -17.02
C LYS A 32 4.53 21.63 -15.50
N SER A 33 5.24 20.86 -14.68
CA SER A 33 5.19 21.02 -13.22
C SER A 33 6.58 21.20 -12.61
N GLY A 34 7.17 22.38 -12.83
CA GLY A 34 8.36 22.83 -12.13
C GLY A 34 8.37 24.35 -12.00
N ALA A 35 7.91 24.88 -10.86
CA ALA A 35 8.25 26.19 -10.30
C ALA A 35 7.60 26.40 -8.91
N GLN A 36 8.25 27.19 -8.05
CA GLN A 36 8.00 27.54 -6.62
C GLN A 36 8.61 26.54 -5.61
N THR A 37 9.67 26.82 -4.83
CA THR A 37 10.37 28.05 -4.38
C THR A 37 9.55 29.05 -3.54
N GLU A 38 9.56 28.86 -2.22
CA GLU A 38 9.56 29.90 -1.16
C GLU A 38 9.77 29.16 0.18
N LYS A 39 10.97 29.12 0.79
CA LYS A 39 11.60 30.12 1.68
C LYS A 39 10.64 30.70 2.74
N SER A 40 10.56 30.02 3.88
CA SER A 40 10.13 30.64 5.15
C SER A 40 11.08 30.23 6.27
N GLU A 41 11.96 31.16 6.57
CA GLU A 41 12.81 31.28 7.74
C GLU A 41 11.96 31.82 8.87
N VAL A 42 11.81 31.06 9.97
CA VAL A 42 11.35 31.60 11.25
C VAL A 42 12.28 31.07 12.33
N THR A 43 13.23 31.92 12.69
CA THR A 43 13.96 31.91 13.95
C THR A 43 13.01 32.23 15.10
N ASN A 44 13.12 31.50 16.20
CA ASN A 44 12.76 31.98 17.53
C ASN A 44 13.62 31.23 18.55
N ASP A 45 14.73 31.86 18.93
CA ASP A 45 15.41 31.64 20.20
C ASP A 45 14.57 32.24 21.32
N ALA A 46 14.30 31.47 22.37
CA ALA A 46 14.04 32.01 23.70
C ALA A 46 14.36 30.97 24.78
N VAL A 47 15.43 31.29 25.51
CA VAL A 47 15.97 30.71 26.74
C VAL A 47 14.99 30.83 27.92
N ALA A 48 14.88 29.79 28.76
CA ALA A 48 15.01 29.85 30.23
C ALA A 48 14.50 28.56 30.95
N GLU A 49 15.43 27.79 31.52
CA GLU A 49 15.26 27.06 32.80
C GLU A 49 15.41 28.07 33.97
N PRO A 50 14.96 27.84 35.23
CA PRO A 50 15.04 26.56 35.96
C PRO A 50 13.91 26.23 36.99
N GLY A 51 13.85 24.94 37.35
CA GLY A 51 13.66 24.39 38.70
C GLY A 51 12.46 24.78 39.58
N VAL A 52 11.75 23.78 40.13
CA VAL A 52 11.51 23.57 41.57
C VAL A 52 10.65 22.31 41.77
N ILE A 53 11.14 21.46 42.66
CA ILE A 53 10.58 20.22 43.20
C ILE A 53 9.43 20.54 44.17
N ALA A 54 8.27 19.89 44.00
CA ALA A 54 7.27 19.75 45.06
C ALA A 54 6.71 18.33 45.07
N ARG A 55 7.01 17.64 46.16
CA ARG A 55 6.51 16.32 46.55
C ARG A 55 5.17 16.53 47.25
N THR A 56 4.13 15.81 46.86
CA THR A 56 2.89 15.72 47.65
C THR A 56 2.38 14.29 47.58
N GLU A 57 2.53 13.57 48.68
CA GLU A 57 1.76 12.37 48.98
C GLU A 57 0.38 12.81 49.47
N ALA A 58 -0.68 12.17 48.97
CA ALA A 58 -1.72 11.53 49.77
C ALA A 58 -2.99 11.31 48.95
N GLY A 59 -3.50 10.07 48.99
CA GLY A 59 -4.92 9.84 49.23
C GLY A 59 -5.83 9.72 48.00
N ALA A 60 -6.13 8.46 47.69
CA ALA A 60 -7.45 7.95 47.31
C ALA A 60 -8.22 8.62 46.17
N VAL A 61 -8.52 7.84 45.12
CA VAL A 61 -9.86 7.31 44.81
C VAL A 61 -9.77 6.63 43.46
N ALA A 62 -10.34 5.43 43.39
CA ALA A 62 -10.40 4.59 42.19
C ALA A 62 -10.92 5.36 40.97
N THR A 63 -10.05 5.59 40.00
CA THR A 63 -10.45 5.94 38.64
C THR A 63 -10.96 4.66 37.97
N PRO A 64 -12.22 4.61 37.50
CA PRO A 64 -12.61 3.55 36.60
C PRO A 64 -11.75 3.65 35.34
N ILE A 65 -11.14 2.54 34.95
CA ILE A 65 -10.50 2.38 33.65
C ILE A 65 -11.61 2.62 32.63
N ALA A 66 -11.66 3.83 32.10
CA ALA A 66 -12.49 4.16 30.96
C ALA A 66 -12.00 3.27 29.82
N SER A 67 -12.82 2.27 29.50
CA SER A 67 -12.80 1.56 28.23
C SER A 67 -12.57 2.59 27.12
N PRO A 68 -11.62 2.39 26.18
CA PRO A 68 -11.58 3.22 24.98
C PRO A 68 -12.82 2.91 24.15
N ALA A 69 -13.91 3.61 24.47
CA ALA A 69 -15.09 3.67 23.67
C ALA A 69 -14.80 4.49 22.42
N ALA A 70 -15.22 3.92 21.29
CA ALA A 70 -15.39 4.53 19.99
C ALA A 70 -14.09 4.96 19.27
N SER A 71 -13.58 4.05 18.44
CA SER A 71 -12.93 4.45 17.18
C SER A 71 -13.80 5.52 16.51
N PRO A 72 -13.29 6.74 16.28
CA PRO A 72 -14.02 7.71 15.50
C PRO A 72 -14.17 7.14 14.09
N ALA A 73 -15.38 7.25 13.56
CA ALA A 73 -15.80 6.77 12.25
C ALA A 73 -14.86 7.25 11.13
N LEU A 74 -13.82 6.46 10.83
CA LEU A 74 -12.96 6.57 9.64
C LEU A 74 -13.58 5.88 8.40
N ALA A 75 -14.78 5.31 8.57
CA ALA A 75 -15.38 4.34 7.65
C ALA A 75 -15.72 4.84 6.22
N PRO A 76 -16.09 6.10 5.95
CA PRO A 76 -16.49 6.46 4.58
C PRO A 76 -15.31 6.79 3.66
N GLU A 77 -14.21 7.35 4.19
CA GLU A 77 -13.13 7.88 3.34
C GLU A 77 -12.12 6.80 2.93
N LEU A 78 -11.86 5.82 3.81
CA LEU A 78 -10.96 4.69 3.56
C LEU A 78 -11.45 3.72 2.49
N ALA A 79 -12.75 3.70 2.20
CA ALA A 79 -13.33 2.84 1.16
C ALA A 79 -13.07 3.36 -0.27
N SER A 80 -12.62 4.62 -0.41
CA SER A 80 -12.52 5.28 -1.72
C SER A 80 -11.12 5.29 -2.32
N LYS A 81 -10.08 5.05 -1.50
CA LYS A 81 -8.69 5.08 -1.95
C LYS A 81 -8.16 3.64 -2.11
N ALA A 82 -7.78 3.29 -3.32
CA ALA A 82 -7.16 2.00 -3.60
C ALA A 82 -5.87 1.80 -2.79
N LEU A 83 -5.54 0.57 -2.46
CA LEU A 83 -4.25 0.24 -1.85
C LEU A 83 -3.10 0.56 -2.83
N VAL A 84 -2.27 1.54 -2.50
CA VAL A 84 -1.12 1.96 -3.31
C VAL A 84 0.18 1.64 -2.56
N LEU A 85 1.10 0.91 -3.20
CA LEU A 85 2.41 0.68 -2.63
C LEU A 85 3.26 1.95 -2.72
N PRO A 86 3.99 2.32 -1.65
CA PRO A 86 5.03 3.32 -1.76
C PRO A 86 6.14 2.84 -2.70
N LEU A 87 6.70 3.79 -3.46
CA LEU A 87 7.84 3.54 -4.34
C LEU A 87 9.11 3.33 -3.51
N ILE A 88 9.99 2.44 -3.96
CA ILE A 88 11.27 2.19 -3.29
C ILE A 88 12.14 3.44 -3.22
N GLU A 89 12.04 4.35 -4.20
CA GLU A 89 12.75 5.63 -4.22
C GLU A 89 12.33 6.51 -3.04
N ASN A 90 11.03 6.59 -2.74
CA ASN A 90 10.52 7.37 -1.61
C ASN A 90 11.02 6.78 -0.30
N ILE A 91 10.98 5.44 -0.16
CA ILE A 91 11.47 4.76 1.04
C ILE A 91 12.96 5.02 1.22
N ARG A 92 13.76 4.91 0.15
CA ARG A 92 15.20 5.18 0.19
C ARG A 92 15.50 6.62 0.60
N GLN A 93 14.73 7.58 0.10
CA GLN A 93 14.86 8.97 0.48
C GLN A 93 14.52 9.17 1.96
N GLU A 94 13.39 8.65 2.43
CA GLU A 94 12.97 8.76 3.84
C GLU A 94 13.99 8.11 4.80
N VAL A 95 14.56 6.96 4.43
CA VAL A 95 15.64 6.30 5.20
C VAL A 95 16.92 7.13 5.18
N ALA A 96 17.27 7.76 4.06
CA ALA A 96 18.45 8.61 3.97
C ALA A 96 18.30 9.88 4.82
N GLU A 97 17.10 10.44 4.89
CA GLU A 97 16.78 11.60 5.72
C GLU A 97 16.80 11.26 7.21
N ASN A 98 16.27 10.09 7.60
CA ASN A 98 16.30 9.65 8.99
C ASN A 98 16.42 8.11 9.14
N PRO A 99 17.65 7.57 9.24
CA PRO A 99 17.88 6.12 9.23
C PRO A 99 17.47 5.40 10.52
N HIS A 100 17.19 6.14 11.60
CA HIS A 100 16.80 5.57 12.88
C HIS A 100 15.27 5.48 13.06
N HIS A 101 14.50 5.97 12.09
CA HIS A 101 13.05 6.00 12.14
C HIS A 101 12.44 5.15 11.03
N THR A 102 11.23 4.62 11.30
CA THR A 102 10.47 3.90 10.27
C THR A 102 10.00 4.91 9.22
N PRO A 103 10.24 4.67 7.92
CA PRO A 103 9.79 5.54 6.83
C PRO A 103 8.28 5.84 6.93
N PRO A 104 7.86 7.13 6.94
CA PRO A 104 6.45 7.51 7.03
C PRO A 104 5.58 6.87 5.95
N SER A 105 6.11 6.65 4.75
CA SER A 105 5.40 5.99 3.66
C SER A 105 5.00 4.54 3.99
N LEU A 106 5.86 3.80 4.71
CA LEU A 106 5.58 2.45 5.17
C LEU A 106 4.52 2.42 6.27
N ILE A 107 4.59 3.39 7.19
CA ILE A 107 3.59 3.54 8.26
C ILE A 107 2.21 3.81 7.66
N ALA A 108 2.12 4.76 6.73
CA ALA A 108 0.86 5.11 6.07
C ALA A 108 0.27 3.94 5.29
N PHE A 109 1.10 3.18 4.56
CA PHE A 109 0.66 1.95 3.89
C PHE A 109 0.11 0.92 4.88
N ALA A 110 0.84 0.65 5.97
CA ALA A 110 0.43 -0.33 6.96
C ALA A 110 -0.89 0.06 7.66
N GLN A 111 -1.05 1.33 8.04
CA GLN A 111 -2.29 1.83 8.65
C GLN A 111 -3.47 1.70 7.70
N HIS A 112 -3.28 2.08 6.42
CA HIS A 112 -4.32 1.97 5.41
C HIS A 112 -4.73 0.51 5.19
N LEU A 113 -3.77 -0.40 5.01
CA LEU A 113 -4.02 -1.82 4.87
C LEU A 113 -4.73 -2.41 6.09
N ALA A 114 -4.29 -2.07 7.30
CA ALA A 114 -4.87 -2.58 8.54
C ALA A 114 -6.34 -2.17 8.69
N ALA A 115 -6.67 -0.90 8.49
CA ALA A 115 -8.05 -0.43 8.59
C ALA A 115 -8.98 -1.10 7.56
N ARG A 116 -8.44 -1.38 6.37
CA ARG A 116 -9.16 -2.09 5.32
C ARG A 116 -9.37 -3.56 5.62
N MET A 117 -8.35 -4.24 6.15
CA MET A 117 -8.47 -5.61 6.61
C MET A 117 -9.48 -5.72 7.75
N GLU A 118 -9.47 -4.79 8.71
CA GLU A 118 -10.45 -4.74 9.80
C GLU A 118 -11.88 -4.58 9.26
N HIS A 119 -12.09 -3.69 8.29
CA HIS A 119 -13.40 -3.53 7.66
C HIS A 119 -13.85 -4.79 6.90
N ALA A 120 -12.95 -5.37 6.10
CA ALA A 120 -13.24 -6.57 5.33
C ALA A 120 -13.54 -7.77 6.23
N GLU A 121 -12.76 -7.96 7.30
CA GLU A 121 -12.98 -9.03 8.27
C GLU A 121 -14.17 -8.77 9.18
N GLY A 122 -14.48 -7.51 9.50
CA GLY A 122 -15.63 -7.15 10.33
C GLY A 122 -16.97 -7.24 9.60
N SER A 123 -16.98 -7.27 8.26
CA SER A 123 -18.21 -7.39 7.49
C SER A 123 -18.84 -8.77 7.61
N SER A 124 -20.17 -8.79 7.75
CA SER A 124 -20.98 -10.01 7.68
C SER A 124 -21.17 -10.52 6.25
N ASP A 125 -20.91 -9.68 5.24
CA ASP A 125 -20.92 -10.05 3.84
C ASP A 125 -19.51 -10.21 3.27
N SER A 126 -19.38 -10.94 2.16
CA SER A 126 -18.10 -11.10 1.47
C SER A 126 -17.81 -10.01 0.45
N ARG A 127 -18.67 -8.99 0.33
CA ARG A 127 -18.48 -7.92 -0.66
C ARG A 127 -17.25 -7.09 -0.32
N ALA A 128 -17.13 -6.66 0.93
CA ALA A 128 -15.95 -5.90 1.38
C ALA A 128 -14.65 -6.72 1.24
N ALA A 129 -14.71 -8.01 1.55
CA ALA A 129 -13.58 -8.93 1.39
C ALA A 129 -13.17 -9.11 -0.08
N ARG A 130 -14.14 -9.24 -0.99
CA ARG A 130 -13.87 -9.32 -2.44
C ARG A 130 -13.21 -8.06 -2.98
N VAL A 131 -13.72 -6.89 -2.61
CA VAL A 131 -13.14 -5.60 -3.04
C VAL A 131 -11.71 -5.48 -2.53
N LEU A 132 -11.45 -5.77 -1.26
CA LEU A 132 -10.09 -5.74 -0.72
C LEU A 132 -9.19 -6.81 -1.37
N PHE A 133 -9.70 -8.01 -1.63
CA PHE A 133 -8.93 -9.05 -2.32
C PHE A 133 -8.46 -8.60 -3.71
N GLU A 134 -9.34 -7.95 -4.48
CA GLU A 134 -8.99 -7.41 -5.80
C GLU A 134 -7.88 -6.35 -5.71
N GLU A 135 -7.91 -5.49 -4.69
CA GLU A 135 -6.86 -4.50 -4.45
C GLU A 135 -5.54 -5.12 -3.99
N LEU A 136 -5.59 -6.18 -3.18
CA LEU A 136 -4.40 -6.94 -2.79
C LEU A 136 -3.79 -7.67 -4.01
N ALA A 137 -4.63 -8.20 -4.90
CA ALA A 137 -4.19 -8.77 -6.17
C ALA A 137 -3.60 -7.68 -7.10
N GLN A 138 -4.15 -6.47 -7.08
CA GLN A 138 -3.58 -5.33 -7.78
C GLN A 138 -2.23 -4.93 -7.20
N CYS A 139 -2.10 -4.87 -5.87
CA CYS A 139 -0.82 -4.61 -5.18
C CYS A 139 0.31 -5.55 -5.62
N MET A 140 -0.03 -6.82 -5.90
CA MET A 140 0.89 -7.80 -6.46
C MET A 140 1.29 -7.52 -7.92
N SER A 141 0.39 -6.90 -8.69
CA SER A 141 0.48 -6.73 -10.14
C SER A 141 1.07 -5.38 -10.57
N THR A 142 0.66 -4.27 -9.93
CA THR A 142 1.15 -2.90 -10.19
C THR A 142 2.65 -2.73 -9.90
N GLY A 143 3.26 -3.72 -9.28
CA GLY A 143 4.69 -3.80 -9.11
C GLY A 143 5.47 -4.14 -10.38
N HIS A 144 4.92 -4.40 -11.58
CA HIS A 144 5.78 -4.82 -12.71
C HIS A 144 6.69 -3.69 -13.29
N GLY A 145 7.73 -3.25 -12.55
CA GLY A 145 8.71 -2.21 -12.90
C GLY A 145 9.82 -2.03 -11.84
N ALA A 146 10.73 -1.08 -12.06
CA ALA A 146 11.94 -0.85 -11.25
C ALA A 146 11.70 -0.28 -9.83
N GLY A 147 10.47 0.08 -9.47
CA GLY A 147 10.11 0.72 -8.20
C GLY A 147 9.60 -0.24 -7.11
N ARG A 148 9.86 -1.55 -7.20
CA ARG A 148 9.26 -2.59 -6.33
C ARG A 148 9.88 -2.67 -4.94
N VAL A 149 9.04 -3.01 -3.96
CA VAL A 149 9.44 -3.49 -2.63
C VAL A 149 8.85 -4.89 -2.43
N PRO A 150 9.61 -5.97 -2.68
CA PRO A 150 9.09 -7.34 -2.62
C PRO A 150 8.43 -7.69 -1.27
N GLN A 151 8.93 -7.11 -0.18
CA GLN A 151 8.40 -7.28 1.17
C GLN A 151 6.95 -6.76 1.29
N LEU A 152 6.61 -5.67 0.62
CA LEU A 152 5.24 -5.14 0.63
C LEU A 152 4.29 -6.00 -0.21
N GLN A 153 4.80 -6.58 -1.29
CA GLN A 153 4.04 -7.53 -2.09
C GLN A 153 3.77 -8.82 -1.30
N VAL A 154 4.76 -9.32 -0.55
CA VAL A 154 4.55 -10.41 0.41
C VAL A 154 3.44 -10.06 1.40
N SER A 155 3.45 -8.85 1.99
CA SER A 155 2.38 -8.41 2.88
C SER A 155 1.01 -8.45 2.21
N CYS A 156 0.90 -8.01 0.94
CA CYS A 156 -0.37 -8.09 0.21
C CYS A 156 -0.83 -9.53 -0.03
N LEU A 157 0.08 -10.41 -0.44
CA LEU A 157 -0.24 -11.82 -0.66
C LEU A 157 -0.69 -12.52 0.64
N THR A 158 0.03 -12.31 1.74
CA THR A 158 -0.34 -12.90 3.04
C THR A 158 -1.72 -12.43 3.51
N ASN A 159 -2.05 -11.15 3.31
CA ASN A 159 -3.38 -10.64 3.66
C ASN A 159 -4.47 -11.20 2.73
N ALA A 160 -4.18 -11.41 1.44
CA ALA A 160 -5.11 -12.04 0.52
C ALA A 160 -5.39 -13.51 0.90
N GLU A 161 -4.36 -14.24 1.29
CA GLU A 161 -4.47 -15.61 1.82
C GLU A 161 -5.27 -15.63 3.13
N ARG A 162 -5.04 -14.66 4.02
CA ARG A 162 -5.80 -14.51 5.26
C ARG A 162 -7.30 -14.27 5.00
N LEU A 163 -7.64 -13.42 4.04
CA LEU A 163 -9.04 -13.25 3.63
C LEU A 163 -9.63 -14.56 3.10
N ALA A 164 -8.88 -15.33 2.31
CA ALA A 164 -9.35 -16.60 1.76
C ALA A 164 -9.53 -17.72 2.80
N ILE A 165 -8.88 -17.62 3.97
CA ILE A 165 -9.16 -18.51 5.11
C ILE A 165 -10.58 -18.23 5.63
N LYS A 166 -10.96 -16.95 5.76
CA LYS A 166 -12.25 -16.52 6.31
C LYS A 166 -13.40 -16.60 5.32
N TYR A 167 -13.14 -16.31 4.04
CA TYR A 167 -14.11 -16.28 2.94
C TYR A 167 -13.73 -17.37 1.92
N PRO A 168 -14.27 -18.61 2.06
CA PRO A 168 -13.83 -19.78 1.28
C PRO A 168 -13.95 -19.62 -0.23
N GLU A 169 -14.85 -18.76 -0.71
CA GLU A 169 -15.00 -18.44 -2.14
C GLU A 169 -13.76 -17.77 -2.75
N LEU A 170 -12.87 -17.21 -1.94
CA LEU A 170 -11.62 -16.58 -2.38
C LEU A 170 -10.44 -17.56 -2.48
N ARG A 171 -10.58 -18.80 -2.01
CA ARG A 171 -9.46 -19.77 -1.91
C ARG A 171 -8.78 -20.06 -3.23
N ASP A 172 -9.56 -20.33 -4.28
CA ASP A 172 -9.01 -20.63 -5.61
C ASP A 172 -8.31 -19.40 -6.21
N ALA A 173 -8.87 -18.21 -5.98
CA ALA A 173 -8.27 -16.95 -6.40
C ALA A 173 -6.96 -16.69 -5.66
N ALA A 174 -6.91 -16.92 -4.35
CA ALA A 174 -5.70 -16.75 -3.53
C ALA A 174 -4.59 -17.73 -3.95
N LYS A 175 -4.95 -19.00 -4.19
CA LYS A 175 -4.01 -20.00 -4.70
C LYS A 175 -3.41 -19.56 -6.03
N LYS A 176 -4.26 -19.14 -6.97
CA LYS A 176 -3.82 -18.63 -8.27
C LYS A 176 -2.94 -17.39 -8.14
N LEU A 177 -3.26 -16.49 -7.21
CA LEU A 177 -2.45 -15.30 -6.93
C LEU A 177 -1.05 -15.68 -6.42
N ARG A 178 -0.93 -16.66 -5.51
CA ARG A 178 0.36 -17.18 -5.03
C ARG A 178 1.16 -17.83 -6.16
N GLU A 179 0.52 -18.60 -7.03
CA GLU A 179 1.15 -19.23 -8.19
C GLU A 179 1.67 -18.21 -9.21
N GLN A 180 0.98 -17.09 -9.35
CA GLN A 180 1.34 -15.99 -10.26
C GLN A 180 2.34 -15.00 -9.65
N ALA A 181 2.65 -15.11 -8.36
CA ALA A 181 3.56 -14.20 -7.69
C ALA A 181 4.96 -14.16 -8.34
N PRO A 182 5.62 -12.99 -8.37
CA PRO A 182 7.02 -12.85 -8.76
C PRO A 182 7.97 -13.77 -7.98
N GLN A 183 9.11 -14.13 -8.56
CA GLN A 183 10.02 -15.13 -7.99
C GLN A 183 10.69 -14.70 -6.69
N ASP A 184 10.99 -13.41 -6.55
CA ASP A 184 11.46 -12.77 -5.31
C ASP A 184 10.41 -12.88 -4.20
N VAL A 185 9.15 -12.59 -4.49
CA VAL A 185 8.03 -12.76 -3.55
C VAL A 185 7.87 -14.22 -3.16
N LYS A 186 7.90 -15.16 -4.12
CA LYS A 186 7.85 -16.61 -3.85
C LYS A 186 8.99 -17.10 -2.97
N THR A 187 10.17 -16.51 -3.12
CA THR A 187 11.34 -16.87 -2.30
C THR A 187 11.18 -16.37 -0.87
N LEU A 188 10.72 -15.14 -0.69
CA LEU A 188 10.39 -14.61 0.63
C LEU A 188 9.27 -15.39 1.31
N MET A 189 8.21 -15.74 0.59
CA MET A 189 7.11 -16.56 1.13
C MET A 189 7.61 -17.91 1.64
N ARG A 190 8.45 -18.61 0.87
CA ARG A 190 9.04 -19.89 1.31
C ARG A 190 9.89 -19.74 2.57
N ALA A 191 10.65 -18.66 2.68
CA ALA A 191 11.45 -18.39 3.88
C ALA A 191 10.55 -18.15 5.10
N LEU A 192 9.42 -17.46 4.93
CA LEU A 192 8.42 -17.26 5.99
C LEU A 192 7.75 -18.58 6.39
N ASP A 193 7.36 -19.42 5.42
CA ASP A 193 6.76 -20.73 5.70
C ASP A 193 7.73 -21.62 6.52
N GLN A 194 9.02 -21.58 6.19
CA GLN A 194 10.06 -22.31 6.91
C GLN A 194 10.32 -21.77 8.31
N ALA A 195 10.11 -20.47 8.55
CA ALA A 195 10.29 -19.86 9.87
C ALA A 195 9.08 -20.07 10.80
N ALA A 196 7.91 -20.43 10.23
CA ALA A 196 6.67 -20.64 10.99
C ALA A 196 6.42 -22.11 11.38
N GLY A 197 7.22 -23.06 10.85
CA GLY A 197 7.15 -24.49 11.15
C GLY A 197 8.22 -24.95 12.13
#